data_AF-A0A1A8KV34-F1
#
_entry.id   AF-A0A1A8KV34-F1
#
_cell.length_a   1.000
_cell.length_b   1.000
_cell.length_c   1.000
_cell.angle_alpha   90.00
_cell.angle_beta   90.00
_cell.angle_gamma   90.00
#
_symmetry.space_group_name_H-M   'P 1'
#
loop_
_entity.id
_entity.type
_entity.pdbx_description
1 polymer ?
#
loop_
_entity_poly.entity_id
_entity_poly.type
_entity_poly.pdbx_seq_one_letter_code
_entity_poly.pdbx_strand_id
1 'polypeptide(L)'
;INDMQNEIKFSKYAETRKYVNEIGIEDFVKLYINHRPVVASSSREFLQAFNVLGKTGSTGQPVLQRSDLMTLLKGQGEHMTEKEVSECLTTLLSLNKEEEEGTEGAHCADSENLLECLIPDELSVKTLTQILGFPFLEEMSTRSSLPE
;
A
#
# COMPACT_ATOMS: atom_id res chain seq x y z
N ILE A 1 16.17 -11.86 3.29
CA ILE A 1 16.29 -13.06 2.40
C ILE A 1 17.45 -13.98 2.79
N ASN A 2 18.63 -13.43 3.13
CA ASN A 2 19.78 -14.21 3.59
C ASN A 2 19.45 -15.04 4.86
N ASP A 3 18.65 -14.49 5.77
CA ASP A 3 18.28 -15.17 7.01
C ASP A 3 17.37 -16.38 6.76
N MET A 4 16.36 -16.23 5.91
CA MET A 4 15.51 -17.36 5.45
C MET A 4 16.35 -18.47 4.82
N GLN A 5 17.30 -18.14 3.94
CA GLN A 5 18.15 -19.13 3.27
C GLN A 5 19.05 -19.87 4.25
N ASN A 6 19.61 -19.17 5.26
CA ASN A 6 20.41 -19.79 6.30
C ASN A 6 19.56 -20.70 7.20
N GLU A 7 18.35 -20.28 7.56
CA GLU A 7 17.44 -21.10 8.37
C GLU A 7 17.09 -22.42 7.66
N ILE A 8 16.84 -22.38 6.35
CA ILE A 8 16.67 -23.60 5.53
C ILE A 8 17.92 -24.46 5.57
N LYS A 9 19.08 -23.84 5.29
CA LYS A 9 20.39 -24.51 5.21
C LYS A 9 20.72 -25.29 6.48
N PHE A 10 20.41 -24.72 7.64
CA PHE A 10 20.76 -25.28 8.95
C PHE A 10 19.62 -26.02 9.64
N SER A 11 18.40 -26.03 9.07
CA SER A 11 17.18 -26.60 9.67
C SER A 11 17.33 -28.00 10.27
N LYS A 12 18.09 -28.88 9.62
CA LYS A 12 18.32 -30.27 10.07
C LYS A 12 19.78 -30.56 10.41
N TYR A 13 20.64 -29.53 10.44
CA TYR A 13 22.08 -29.73 10.53
C TYR A 13 22.51 -30.33 11.87
N ALA A 14 21.84 -29.96 12.97
CA ALA A 14 22.14 -30.49 14.31
C ALA A 14 21.93 -32.02 14.41
N GLU A 15 20.91 -32.54 13.72
CA GLU A 15 20.51 -33.95 13.76
C GLU A 15 21.19 -34.77 12.67
N THR A 16 21.25 -34.23 11.45
CA THR A 16 21.69 -34.96 10.26
C THR A 16 23.13 -34.66 9.85
N ARG A 17 23.72 -33.58 10.39
CA ARG A 17 25.02 -33.00 9.97
C ARG A 17 25.13 -32.69 8.48
N LYS A 18 24.00 -32.54 7.80
CA LYS A 18 23.91 -32.20 6.38
C LYS A 18 23.19 -30.89 6.19
N TYR A 19 23.61 -30.15 5.16
CA TYR A 19 22.86 -28.99 4.69
C TYR A 19 21.68 -29.43 3.86
N VAL A 20 20.60 -28.67 3.99
CA VAL A 20 19.36 -28.88 3.24
C VAL A 20 19.07 -27.62 2.44
N ASN A 21 18.66 -27.76 1.19
CA ASN A 21 18.31 -26.65 0.31
C ASN A 21 16.84 -26.72 -0.16
N GLU A 22 16.08 -27.65 0.39
CA GLU A 22 14.70 -27.96 0.00
C GLU A 22 13.80 -27.84 1.23
N ILE A 23 12.64 -27.21 1.09
CA ILE A 23 11.60 -27.22 2.13
C ILE A 23 10.24 -27.49 1.51
N GLY A 24 9.33 -28.03 2.31
CA GLY A 24 7.94 -28.18 1.91
C GLY A 24 7.23 -26.82 1.87
N ILE A 25 6.12 -26.74 1.12
CA ILE A 25 5.31 -25.52 1.02
C ILE A 25 4.82 -25.05 2.40
N GLU A 26 4.43 -25.98 3.29
CA GLU A 26 3.98 -25.64 4.63
C GLU A 26 5.06 -24.92 5.46
N ASP A 27 6.29 -25.44 5.43
CA ASP A 27 7.43 -24.84 6.13
C ASP A 27 7.86 -23.54 5.47
N PHE A 28 7.71 -23.42 4.14
CA PHE A 28 7.94 -22.17 3.43
C PHE A 28 6.99 -21.08 3.88
N VAL A 29 5.69 -21.37 4.01
CA VAL A 29 4.71 -20.38 4.46
C VAL A 29 5.04 -19.90 5.88
N LYS A 30 5.37 -20.82 6.80
CA LYS A 30 5.79 -20.47 8.17
C LYS A 30 7.03 -19.58 8.18
N LEU A 31 8.06 -19.99 7.44
CA LEU A 31 9.31 -19.24 7.33
C LEU A 31 9.09 -17.86 6.71
N TYR A 32 8.30 -17.79 5.63
CA TYR A 32 8.01 -16.53 4.94
C TYR A 32 7.23 -15.58 5.83
N ILE A 33 6.23 -16.03 6.57
CA ILE A 33 5.47 -15.18 7.50
C ILE A 33 6.39 -14.63 8.60
N ASN A 34 7.25 -15.48 9.18
CA ASN A 34 8.16 -15.07 10.25
C ASN A 34 9.23 -14.07 9.82
N HIS A 35 9.69 -14.17 8.57
CA HIS A 35 10.67 -13.27 7.99
C HIS A 35 10.04 -12.16 7.15
N ARG A 36 8.71 -12.13 7.02
CA ARG A 36 8.00 -11.12 6.25
C ARG A 36 8.36 -9.79 6.89
N PRO A 37 9.07 -8.91 6.16
CA PRO A 37 9.41 -7.61 6.72
C PRO A 37 8.09 -6.90 7.07
N VAL A 38 7.95 -6.45 8.32
CA VAL A 38 6.87 -5.54 8.71
C VAL A 38 7.23 -4.15 8.18
N VAL A 39 7.35 -4.02 6.86
CA VAL A 39 7.40 -2.70 6.23
C VAL A 39 5.95 -2.34 6.02
N ALA A 40 5.40 -1.59 6.96
CA ALA A 40 4.35 -0.66 6.58
C ALA A 40 4.98 0.22 5.51
N SER A 41 4.43 0.20 4.29
CA SER A 41 4.89 1.06 3.20
C SER A 41 5.10 2.47 3.76
N SER A 42 6.33 2.95 3.73
CA SER A 42 6.65 4.20 4.43
C SER A 42 6.17 5.38 3.59
N SER A 43 5.86 6.52 4.22
CA SER A 43 5.46 7.74 3.49
C SER A 43 6.52 8.17 2.46
N ARG A 44 7.79 7.79 2.66
CA ARG A 44 8.89 7.97 1.71
C ARG A 44 8.70 7.17 0.41
N GLU A 45 8.25 5.92 0.51
CA GLU A 45 8.01 5.08 -0.68
C GLU A 45 6.83 5.61 -1.49
N PHE A 46 5.77 6.07 -0.82
CA PHE A 46 4.68 6.76 -1.49
C PHE A 46 5.16 8.04 -2.18
N LEU A 47 5.97 8.87 -1.52
CA LEU A 47 6.53 10.08 -2.14
C LEU A 47 7.39 9.74 -3.36
N GLN A 48 8.23 8.71 -3.28
CA GLN A 48 9.03 8.24 -4.41
C GLN A 48 8.16 7.74 -5.56
N ALA A 49 7.11 6.97 -5.28
CA ALA A 49 6.16 6.52 -6.29
C ALA A 49 5.46 7.70 -6.97
N PHE A 50 5.04 8.72 -6.21
CA PHE A 50 4.41 9.92 -6.76
C PHE A 50 5.37 10.78 -7.57
N ASN A 51 6.67 10.79 -7.25
CA ASN A 51 7.68 11.45 -8.09
C ASN A 51 7.86 10.77 -9.46
N VAL A 52 7.56 9.48 -9.57
CA VAL A 52 7.69 8.70 -10.82
C VAL A 52 6.39 8.67 -11.61
N LEU A 53 5.26 8.49 -10.92
CA LEU A 53 3.94 8.27 -11.52
C LEU A 53 3.09 9.54 -11.58
N GLY A 54 3.35 10.49 -10.68
CA GLY A 54 2.59 11.72 -10.55
C GLY A 54 3.11 12.84 -11.45
N LYS A 55 2.29 13.87 -11.59
CA LYS A 55 2.59 15.12 -12.29
C LYS A 55 2.88 16.21 -11.26
N THR A 56 3.60 17.26 -11.65
CA THR A 56 3.80 18.42 -10.78
C THR A 56 2.48 19.17 -10.63
N GLY A 57 1.93 19.19 -9.41
CA GLY A 57 0.73 19.96 -9.08
C GLY A 57 1.00 21.46 -8.98
N SER A 58 -0.06 22.23 -8.75
CA SER A 58 -0.01 23.70 -8.64
C SER A 58 0.92 24.21 -7.52
N THR A 59 1.13 23.41 -6.48
CA THR A 59 2.00 23.72 -5.33
C THR A 59 3.45 23.24 -5.52
N GLY A 60 3.80 22.69 -6.69
CA GLY A 60 5.12 22.12 -6.96
C GLY A 60 5.33 20.71 -6.38
N GLN A 61 4.36 20.18 -5.63
CA GLN A 61 4.39 18.81 -5.11
C GLN A 61 3.84 17.81 -6.13
N PRO A 62 4.30 16.54 -6.13
CA PRO A 62 3.79 15.54 -7.04
C PRO A 62 2.34 15.15 -6.66
N VAL A 63 1.46 15.18 -7.66
CA VAL A 63 0.04 14.79 -7.55
C VAL A 63 -0.28 13.72 -8.58
N LEU A 64 -1.20 12.82 -8.24
CA LEU A 64 -1.68 11.77 -9.14
C LEU A 64 -3.12 12.06 -9.53
N GLN A 65 -3.43 11.98 -10.83
CA GLN A 65 -4.82 12.17 -11.28
C GLN A 65 -5.65 10.92 -10.94
N ARG A 66 -6.91 11.12 -10.57
CA ARG A 66 -7.85 10.01 -10.26
C ARG A 66 -7.94 8.99 -11.39
N SER A 67 -8.00 9.45 -12.63
CA SER A 67 -8.03 8.60 -13.83
C SER A 67 -6.74 7.80 -14.01
N ASP A 68 -5.59 8.41 -13.74
CA ASP A 68 -4.28 7.76 -13.80
C ASP A 68 -4.19 6.67 -12.70
N LEU A 69 -4.64 6.96 -11.47
CA LEU A 69 -4.73 5.97 -10.39
C LEU A 69 -5.62 4.79 -10.77
N MET A 70 -6.82 5.05 -11.32
CA MET A 70 -7.76 4.01 -11.73
C MET A 70 -7.18 3.12 -12.83
N THR A 71 -6.42 3.70 -13.76
CA THR A 71 -5.73 2.95 -14.82
C THR A 71 -4.61 2.09 -14.25
N LEU A 72 -3.84 2.63 -13.30
CA LEU A 72 -2.77 1.90 -12.63
C LEU A 72 -3.30 0.71 -11.82
N LEU A 73 -4.37 0.89 -11.03
CA LEU A 73 -4.95 -0.18 -10.23
C LEU A 73 -5.55 -1.31 -11.07
N LYS A 74 -6.07 -1.01 -12.28
CA LYS A 74 -6.59 -2.03 -13.20
C LYS A 74 -5.49 -2.77 -13.97
N GLY A 75 -4.36 -2.11 -14.23
CA GLY A 75 -3.34 -2.59 -15.16
C GLY A 75 -2.00 -3.01 -14.56
N GLN A 76 -1.70 -2.65 -13.32
CA GLN A 76 -0.41 -2.90 -12.67
C GLN A 76 -0.59 -3.77 -11.43
N GLY A 77 0.18 -4.86 -11.34
CA GLY A 77 0.09 -5.82 -10.24
C GLY A 77 -0.93 -6.93 -10.51
N GLU A 78 -1.72 -7.28 -9.50
CA GLU A 78 -2.82 -8.21 -9.66
C GLU A 78 -3.94 -7.54 -10.45
N HIS A 79 -4.41 -8.19 -11.52
CA HIS A 79 -5.41 -7.61 -12.39
C HIS A 79 -6.74 -7.45 -11.63
N MET A 80 -7.18 -6.22 -11.46
CA MET A 80 -8.48 -5.89 -10.87
C MET A 80 -9.44 -5.38 -11.94
N THR A 81 -10.68 -5.85 -11.89
CA THR A 81 -11.79 -5.29 -12.65
C THR A 81 -12.24 -3.94 -12.06
N GLU A 82 -12.92 -3.13 -12.87
CA GLU A 82 -13.47 -1.84 -12.41
C GLU A 82 -14.38 -1.96 -11.19
N LYS A 83 -15.18 -3.03 -11.16
CA LYS A 83 -16.03 -3.37 -10.02
C LYS A 83 -15.22 -3.71 -8.77
N GLU A 84 -14.15 -4.50 -8.89
CA GLU A 84 -13.31 -4.85 -7.74
C GLU A 84 -12.57 -3.63 -7.19
N VAL A 85 -12.09 -2.74 -8.07
CA VAL A 85 -11.45 -1.49 -7.64
C VAL A 85 -12.47 -0.60 -6.92
N SER A 86 -13.69 -0.49 -7.45
CA SER A 86 -14.72 0.36 -6.86
C SER A 86 -15.19 -0.16 -5.50
N GLU A 87 -15.41 -1.47 -5.37
CA GLU A 87 -15.74 -2.13 -4.12
C GLU A 87 -14.63 -1.93 -3.08
N CYS A 88 -13.37 -2.18 -3.46
CA CYS A 88 -12.23 -2.03 -2.55
C CYS A 88 -12.07 -0.60 -2.03
N LEU A 89 -12.10 0.40 -2.91
CA LEU A 89 -11.99 1.82 -2.53
C LEU A 89 -13.17 2.26 -1.66
N THR A 90 -14.38 1.79 -1.96
CA THR A 90 -15.57 2.12 -1.15
C THR A 90 -15.43 1.55 0.26
N THR A 91 -14.97 0.30 0.40
CA THR A 91 -14.71 -0.30 1.72
C THR A 91 -13.65 0.49 2.48
N LEU A 92 -12.51 0.82 1.86
CA LEU A 92 -11.44 1.59 2.50
C LEU A 92 -11.91 2.98 2.97
N LEU A 93 -12.69 3.68 2.15
CA LEU A 93 -13.26 4.99 2.49
C LEU A 93 -14.35 4.92 3.56
N SER A 94 -15.07 3.80 3.65
CA SER A 94 -16.11 3.57 4.65
C SER A 94 -15.50 3.28 6.03
N LEU A 95 -14.40 2.52 6.07
CA LEU A 95 -13.66 2.25 7.30
C LEU A 95 -13.09 3.54 7.94
N ASN A 96 -12.77 4.54 7.12
CA ASN A 96 -12.31 5.84 7.60
C ASN A 96 -13.42 6.75 8.14
N LYS A 97 -14.70 6.36 8.06
CA LYS A 97 -15.86 7.15 8.53
C LYS A 97 -16.49 6.65 9.84
N GLU A 98 -15.98 5.58 10.43
CA GLU A 98 -16.60 4.90 11.58
C GLU A 98 -16.53 5.69 12.92
N GLU A 99 -16.19 6.97 12.93
CA GLU A 99 -16.24 7.82 14.14
C GLU A 99 -17.54 8.63 14.30
N GLU A 100 -18.46 8.66 13.33
CA GLU A 100 -19.77 9.32 13.49
C GLU A 100 -20.94 8.34 13.35
N GLU A 101 -21.56 8.06 14.51
CA GLU A 101 -22.86 7.45 14.79
C GLU A 101 -23.59 6.65 13.67
N GLY A 102 -23.65 5.33 13.90
CA GLY A 102 -24.81 4.47 13.63
C GLY A 102 -25.65 4.74 12.38
N THR A 103 -25.34 4.09 11.28
CA THR A 103 -26.40 3.70 10.32
C THR A 103 -26.04 2.39 9.65
N GLU A 104 -26.98 1.45 9.72
CA GLU A 104 -26.89 0.13 9.13
C GLU A 104 -26.67 0.20 7.61
N GLY A 105 -25.71 -0.61 7.13
CA GLY A 105 -25.67 -1.19 5.79
C GLY A 105 -26.27 -0.38 4.65
N ALA A 106 -25.66 0.75 4.29
CA ALA A 106 -25.87 1.33 2.97
C ALA A 106 -25.06 0.55 1.93
N HIS A 107 -25.52 -0.65 1.58
CA HIS A 107 -25.32 -1.17 0.22
C HIS A 107 -26.14 -0.26 -0.71
N CYS A 108 -25.64 0.94 -0.98
CA CYS A 108 -26.27 1.87 -1.89
C CYS A 108 -25.89 1.49 -3.32
N ALA A 109 -26.93 1.25 -4.11
CA ALA A 109 -26.83 1.22 -5.55
C ALA A 109 -26.09 2.48 -6.02
N ASP A 110 -25.09 2.26 -6.88
CA ASP A 110 -24.25 3.26 -7.55
C ASP A 110 -22.95 3.68 -6.82
N SER A 111 -22.04 2.70 -6.63
CA SER A 111 -20.69 2.92 -6.09
C SER A 111 -19.82 3.84 -6.95
N GLU A 112 -20.08 3.92 -8.26
CA GLU A 112 -19.29 4.71 -9.21
C GLU A 112 -19.46 6.21 -8.95
N ASN A 113 -20.70 6.66 -8.73
CA ASN A 113 -21.00 8.05 -8.40
C ASN A 113 -20.47 8.49 -7.02
N LEU A 114 -20.36 7.55 -6.07
CA LEU A 114 -19.78 7.82 -4.75
C LEU A 114 -18.26 8.03 -4.84
N LEU A 115 -17.56 7.28 -5.68
CA LEU A 115 -16.12 7.42 -5.86
C LEU A 115 -15.73 8.75 -6.50
N GLU A 116 -16.54 9.24 -7.44
CA GLU A 116 -16.33 10.57 -8.04
C GLU A 116 -16.45 11.70 -7.01
N CYS A 117 -17.32 11.53 -6.00
CA CYS A 117 -17.50 12.52 -4.95
C CYS A 117 -16.45 12.40 -3.83
N LEU A 118 -15.99 11.19 -3.53
CA LEU A 118 -15.11 10.91 -2.39
C LEU A 118 -13.62 11.00 -2.73
N ILE A 119 -13.25 10.71 -3.98
CA ILE A 119 -11.87 10.76 -4.44
C ILE A 119 -11.70 12.04 -5.27
N PRO A 120 -10.89 13.01 -4.81
CA PRO A 120 -10.64 14.22 -5.58
C PRO A 120 -9.91 13.91 -6.90
N ASP A 121 -10.12 14.76 -7.90
CA ASP A 121 -9.49 14.60 -9.22
C ASP A 121 -7.96 14.63 -9.14
N GLU A 122 -7.39 15.44 -8.25
CA GLU A 122 -5.97 15.45 -7.92
C GLU A 122 -5.73 14.86 -6.53
N LEU A 123 -4.95 13.77 -6.48
CA LEU A 123 -4.57 13.11 -5.25
C LEU A 123 -3.16 13.53 -4.86
N SER A 124 -3.00 14.01 -3.63
CA SER A 124 -1.69 14.16 -3.01
C SER A 124 -1.26 12.84 -2.36
N VAL A 125 0.05 12.71 -2.08
CA VAL A 125 0.60 11.58 -1.30
C VAL A 125 -0.17 11.42 0.01
N LYS A 126 -0.41 12.54 0.71
CA LYS A 126 -1.14 12.56 1.99
C LYS A 126 -2.55 11.99 1.84
N THR A 127 -3.29 12.47 0.84
CA THR A 127 -4.66 12.01 0.56
C THR A 127 -4.69 10.51 0.30
N LEU A 128 -3.79 9.98 -0.54
CA LEU A 128 -3.77 8.54 -0.82
C LEU A 128 -3.39 7.72 0.42
N THR A 129 -2.39 8.16 1.21
CA THR A 129 -2.03 7.46 2.46
C THR A 129 -3.18 7.41 3.45
N GLN A 130 -4.00 8.48 3.53
CA GLN A 130 -5.20 8.49 4.37
C GLN A 130 -6.25 7.50 3.87
N ILE A 131 -6.53 7.47 2.56
CA ILE A 131 -7.48 6.52 1.96
C ILE A 131 -7.05 5.08 2.27
N LEU A 132 -5.77 4.78 2.15
CA LEU A 132 -5.22 3.44 2.34
C LEU A 132 -4.97 3.08 3.82
N GLY A 133 -5.20 3.99 4.77
CA GLY A 133 -4.99 3.74 6.20
C GLY A 133 -3.52 3.66 6.63
N PHE A 134 -2.60 4.25 5.86
CA PHE A 134 -1.18 4.32 6.23
C PHE A 134 -0.90 5.57 7.09
N PRO A 135 -0.08 5.46 8.15
CA PRO A 135 0.35 6.62 8.90
C PRO A 135 1.19 7.53 7.99
N PHE A 136 0.78 8.79 7.86
CA PHE A 136 1.56 9.79 7.14
C PHE A 136 2.63 10.36 8.07
N LEU A 137 3.89 10.02 7.85
CA LEU A 137 5.03 10.62 8.49
C LEU A 137 5.42 11.90 7.73
N GLU A 138 5.13 13.06 8.32
CA GLU A 138 5.67 14.35 7.89
C GLU A 138 7.16 14.46 8.20
N GLU A 139 7.99 13.56 7.67
CA GLU A 139 9.44 13.71 7.76
C GLU A 139 9.98 14.41 6.49
N MET A 140 10.37 15.68 6.72
CA MET A 140 11.30 16.53 5.97
C MET A 140 10.70 17.66 5.10
N SER A 141 10.06 18.63 5.76
CA SER A 141 10.10 20.05 5.36
C SER A 141 11.18 20.85 6.12
N THR A 142 12.14 20.17 6.76
CA THR A 142 13.22 20.82 7.55
C THR A 142 14.60 20.41 7.08
N ARG A 143 14.83 20.39 5.76
CA ARG A 143 16.19 20.47 5.19
C ARG A 143 16.23 21.31 3.92
N SER A 144 15.59 22.46 3.93
CA SER A 144 15.96 23.54 3.01
C SER A 144 15.71 24.89 3.69
N SER A 145 16.75 25.72 3.76
CA SER A 145 16.87 27.05 4.41
C SER A 145 17.62 26.94 5.74
N LEU A 146 18.90 27.30 5.87
CA LEU A 146 19.58 28.54 5.42
C LEU A 146 21.13 28.34 5.43
N PRO A 147 21.97 29.31 4.99
CA PRO A 147 22.92 29.19 3.86
C PRO A 147 24.39 29.36 4.30
N GLU A 148 25.27 29.46 3.28
CA GLU A 148 26.73 29.76 3.27
C GLU A 148 27.43 30.13 4.59
#